data_AF-A0A5E4ECZ8-F1
#
_entry.id   AF-A0A5E4ECZ8-F1
#
_cell.length_a   1.000
_cell.length_b   1.000
_cell.length_c   1.000
_cell.angle_alpha   90.00
_cell.angle_beta   90.00
_cell.angle_gamma   90.00
#
_symmetry.space_group_name_H-M   'P 1'
#
loop_
_entity.id
_entity.type
_entity.pdbx_description
1 polymer ?
#
loop_
_entity_poly.entity_id
_entity_poly.type
_entity_poly.pdbx_seq_one_letter_code
_entity_poly.pdbx_strand_id
1 'polypeptide(L)'
;MRALQEAPSQPGLPISLSLGSNSTLGEGASGSRFYSWLGECHGAFHNVALIVPSLLFVLYLAYQARKSFSKLSHGRSYIMIAYYGCLWLVSLLNLAWCCLQAWECTPGKELAWNFLSLFTTSGMLFLEVSLLAFLIQGNYASGLEALTRTFVVSGVLVVLDILLKAIYLFGFGIPLFVDNKDRTDRMKWDLWVVHRLVITAIYGFILFMYHSKWRERLPARPAFYKYTAVMFMLNILALFACGLTGNGAGFGFWLYGATVVCYHALYLPLLYVTFLADFFQEEDLHLENVYYSEMKDAGFFDADWE
;
A
#
# COMPACT_ATOMS: atom_id res chain seq x y z
N MET A 1 -3.16 72.12 4.39
CA MET A 1 -1.79 72.65 4.19
C MET A 1 -1.26 73.08 5.54
N ARG A 2 -0.09 72.54 5.94
CA ARG A 2 1.00 73.12 6.77
C ARG A 2 0.63 73.92 8.04
N ALA A 3 1.28 73.77 9.19
CA ALA A 3 2.45 73.00 9.60
C ALA A 3 2.73 73.25 11.10
N LEU A 4 3.35 72.25 11.75
CA LEU A 4 4.44 72.30 12.76
C LEU A 4 4.15 72.98 14.13
N GLN A 5 4.15 72.23 15.24
CA GLN A 5 5.31 71.76 16.07
C GLN A 5 5.65 72.82 17.14
N GLU A 6 5.77 72.55 18.45
CA GLU A 6 6.71 71.64 19.14
C GLU A 6 6.53 71.71 20.69
N ALA A 7 7.23 70.82 21.40
CA ALA A 7 7.67 70.83 22.82
C ALA A 7 6.99 69.83 23.80
N PRO A 8 7.67 69.43 24.91
CA PRO A 8 8.93 68.69 24.95
C PRO A 8 8.94 67.48 25.92
N SER A 9 10.10 66.82 25.94
CA SER A 9 10.59 65.63 26.65
C SER A 9 10.53 65.61 28.19
N GLN A 10 10.43 64.38 28.76
CA GLN A 10 11.20 63.91 29.94
C GLN A 10 11.25 62.35 30.03
N PRO A 11 12.22 61.77 30.77
CA PRO A 11 12.95 60.56 30.34
C PRO A 11 12.79 59.33 31.26
N GLY A 12 13.17 58.14 30.75
CA GLY A 12 13.36 56.91 31.54
C GLY A 12 14.07 55.79 30.76
N LEU A 13 15.39 55.65 30.98
CA LEU A 13 16.27 54.51 30.59
C LEU A 13 15.99 53.26 31.49
N PRO A 14 16.64 52.10 31.29
CA PRO A 14 16.90 51.33 30.05
C PRO A 14 16.50 49.83 30.21
N ILE A 15 16.36 49.07 29.12
CA ILE A 15 16.21 47.61 29.17
C ILE A 15 17.59 46.96 28.98
N SER A 16 17.96 46.13 29.95
CA SER A 16 19.24 45.45 30.10
C SER A 16 19.47 44.35 29.07
N LEU A 17 20.61 44.41 28.38
CA LEU A 17 21.25 43.30 27.69
C LEU A 17 21.80 42.29 28.72
N SER A 18 21.49 41.02 28.56
CA SER A 18 22.12 39.91 29.28
C SER A 18 22.74 38.95 28.28
N LEU A 19 24.07 39.01 28.17
CA LEU A 19 24.93 38.11 27.44
C LEU A 19 25.43 37.00 28.38
N GLY A 20 25.28 35.74 27.97
CA GLY A 20 26.24 34.67 28.26
C GLY A 20 26.04 33.83 29.53
N SER A 21 25.71 32.55 29.33
CA SER A 21 26.33 31.47 30.09
C SER A 21 26.55 30.25 29.19
N ASN A 22 27.83 30.01 28.89
CA ASN A 22 28.34 28.75 28.37
C ASN A 22 28.39 27.74 29.52
N SER A 23 27.83 26.56 29.31
CA SER A 23 28.22 25.35 30.03
C SER A 23 28.18 24.16 29.06
N THR A 24 29.37 23.81 28.58
CA THR A 24 29.70 22.53 27.96
C THR A 24 29.71 21.41 28.99
N LEU A 25 28.99 20.31 28.75
CA LEU A 25 29.40 18.90 28.97
C LEU A 25 28.18 17.96 28.86
N GLY A 26 28.30 16.91 28.04
CA GLY A 26 27.35 15.80 28.05
C GLY A 26 27.17 15.13 26.69
N GLU A 27 27.97 14.11 26.43
CA GLU A 27 27.82 13.14 25.33
C GLU A 27 26.38 12.63 25.12
N GLY A 28 26.02 12.37 23.85
CA GLY A 28 24.80 11.63 23.53
C GLY A 28 24.09 11.97 22.20
N ALA A 29 24.64 12.83 21.34
CA ALA A 29 23.92 13.34 20.16
C ALA A 29 24.06 12.51 18.87
N SER A 30 24.15 11.17 18.97
CA SER A 30 24.07 10.28 17.79
C SER A 30 22.80 9.40 17.79
N GLY A 31 22.18 9.16 18.96
CA GLY A 31 20.96 8.37 19.07
C GLY A 31 19.66 9.16 18.86
N SER A 32 19.61 10.46 19.24
CA SER A 32 18.35 11.22 19.25
C SER A 32 17.86 11.69 17.88
N ARG A 33 18.77 11.86 16.91
CA ARG A 33 18.46 12.39 15.57
C ARG A 33 17.73 11.38 14.67
N PHE A 34 17.87 10.07 14.94
CA PHE A 34 17.16 9.03 14.19
C PHE A 34 15.70 8.87 14.63
N TYR A 35 15.38 9.18 15.90
CA TYR A 35 14.00 9.06 16.42
C TYR A 35 13.21 10.38 16.37
N SER A 36 13.86 11.55 16.28
CA SER A 36 13.15 12.85 16.23
C SER A 36 12.19 12.93 15.03
N TRP A 37 12.65 12.40 13.91
CA TRP A 37 11.91 12.34 12.67
C TRP A 37 10.59 11.54 12.76
N LEU A 38 10.54 10.50 13.60
CA LEU A 38 9.34 9.68 13.76
C LEU A 38 8.19 10.45 14.42
N GLY A 39 8.46 11.55 15.12
CA GLY A 39 7.45 12.32 15.84
C GLY A 39 6.91 13.56 15.11
N GLU A 40 7.65 14.13 14.16
CA GLU A 40 7.46 15.53 13.75
C GLU A 40 6.34 15.79 12.71
N CYS A 41 5.92 14.79 11.92
CA CYS A 41 4.97 14.98 10.81
C CYS A 41 3.58 14.38 11.09
N HIS A 42 3.49 13.05 11.28
CA HIS A 42 2.23 12.32 11.50
C HIS A 42 2.10 11.68 12.90
N GLY A 43 3.10 11.89 13.77
CA GLY A 43 3.20 11.30 15.10
C GLY A 43 3.82 9.89 15.12
N ALA A 44 4.48 9.55 16.24
CA ALA A 44 5.26 8.32 16.35
C ALA A 44 4.44 7.04 16.18
N PHE A 45 3.23 6.98 16.74
CA PHE A 45 2.36 5.80 16.63
C PHE A 45 1.95 5.50 15.19
N HIS A 46 1.66 6.54 14.39
CA HIS A 46 1.31 6.41 12.98
C HIS A 46 2.47 5.79 12.18
N ASN A 47 3.66 6.34 12.35
CA ASN A 47 4.86 5.86 11.66
C ASN A 47 5.23 4.44 12.07
N VAL A 48 5.16 4.11 13.36
CA VAL A 48 5.43 2.75 13.86
C VAL A 48 4.41 1.74 13.31
N ALA A 49 3.12 2.09 13.29
CA ALA A 49 2.06 1.23 12.76
C ALA A 49 2.21 0.94 11.25
N LEU A 50 2.87 1.82 10.50
CA LEU A 50 3.18 1.61 9.08
C LEU A 50 4.47 0.82 8.86
N ILE A 51 5.56 1.22 9.53
CA ILE A 51 6.90 0.69 9.29
C ILE A 51 7.03 -0.75 9.79
N VAL A 52 6.52 -1.05 10.99
CA VAL A 52 6.70 -2.37 11.60
C VAL A 52 6.07 -3.49 10.75
N PRO A 53 4.78 -3.42 10.36
CA PRO A 53 4.18 -4.47 9.53
C PRO A 53 4.85 -4.60 8.16
N SER A 54 5.19 -3.47 7.53
CA SER A 54 5.86 -3.45 6.22
C SER A 54 7.25 -4.09 6.28
N LEU A 55 8.03 -3.77 7.31
CA LEU A 55 9.36 -4.34 7.52
C LEU A 55 9.28 -5.84 7.80
N LEU A 56 8.38 -6.26 8.71
CA LEU A 56 8.17 -7.67 9.02
C LEU A 56 7.78 -8.46 7.76
N PHE A 57 6.92 -7.89 6.91
CA PHE A 57 6.52 -8.54 5.67
C PHE A 57 7.68 -8.67 4.67
N VAL A 58 8.49 -7.63 4.48
CA VAL A 58 9.69 -7.72 3.61
C VAL A 58 10.69 -8.73 4.15
N LEU A 59 10.93 -8.78 5.46
CA LEU A 59 11.80 -9.77 6.09
C LEU A 59 11.25 -11.20 5.91
N TYR A 60 9.95 -11.37 6.05
CA TYR A 60 9.28 -12.64 5.80
C TYR A 60 9.44 -13.09 4.33
N LEU A 61 9.23 -12.19 3.37
CA LEU A 61 9.47 -12.47 1.95
C LEU A 61 10.94 -12.84 1.72
N ALA A 62 11.89 -12.12 2.33
CA ALA A 62 13.33 -12.38 2.22
C ALA A 62 13.70 -13.78 2.73
N TYR A 63 13.15 -14.16 3.89
CA TYR A 63 13.34 -15.47 4.47
C TYR A 63 12.80 -16.58 3.55
N GLN A 64 11.60 -16.39 3.00
CA GLN A 64 10.96 -17.37 2.14
C GLN A 64 11.53 -17.38 0.70
N ALA A 65 12.27 -16.35 0.29
CA ALA A 65 12.69 -16.14 -1.09
C ALA A 65 13.43 -17.33 -1.68
N ARG A 66 14.39 -17.92 -0.96
CA ARG A 66 15.16 -19.06 -1.49
C ARG A 66 14.25 -20.25 -1.83
N LYS A 67 13.30 -20.58 -0.93
CA LYS A 67 12.34 -21.67 -1.15
C LYS A 67 11.39 -21.32 -2.30
N SER A 68 10.83 -20.10 -2.31
CA SER A 68 9.90 -19.65 -3.34
C SER A 68 10.52 -19.56 -4.73
N PHE A 69 11.75 -19.04 -4.87
CA PHE A 69 12.43 -18.95 -6.18
C PHE A 69 12.79 -20.32 -6.74
N SER A 70 13.26 -21.24 -5.89
CA SER A 70 13.53 -22.61 -6.31
C SER A 70 12.26 -23.25 -6.88
N LYS A 71 11.13 -23.14 -6.18
CA LYS A 71 9.82 -23.65 -6.64
C LYS A 71 9.36 -23.03 -7.96
N LEU A 72 9.35 -21.70 -8.03
CA LEU A 72 8.93 -20.97 -9.23
C LEU A 72 9.76 -21.32 -10.46
N SER A 73 11.07 -21.57 -10.27
CA SER A 73 11.96 -21.97 -11.36
C SER A 73 11.65 -23.37 -11.88
N HIS A 74 11.20 -24.30 -11.03
CA HIS A 74 10.85 -25.66 -11.43
C HIS A 74 9.42 -25.75 -12.00
N GLY A 75 8.48 -24.95 -11.48
CA GLY A 75 7.08 -24.92 -11.95
C GLY A 75 6.87 -24.30 -13.35
N ARG A 76 7.90 -23.68 -13.96
CA ARG A 76 7.89 -23.04 -15.30
C ARG A 76 6.76 -22.03 -15.56
N SER A 77 6.12 -21.51 -14.51
CA SER A 77 5.08 -20.49 -14.63
C SER A 77 5.69 -19.08 -14.64
N TYR A 78 6.01 -18.57 -15.83
CA TYR A 78 6.60 -17.23 -16.01
C TYR A 78 5.75 -16.11 -15.40
N ILE A 79 4.44 -16.28 -15.33
CA ILE A 79 3.54 -15.24 -14.85
C ILE A 79 3.51 -15.20 -13.32
N MET A 80 3.59 -16.36 -12.65
CA MET A 80 3.73 -16.39 -11.19
C MET A 80 5.09 -15.84 -10.75
N ILE A 81 6.14 -16.05 -11.55
CA ILE A 81 7.44 -15.38 -11.36
C ILE A 81 7.27 -13.86 -11.46
N ALA A 82 6.61 -13.37 -12.51
CA ALA A 82 6.36 -11.94 -12.70
C ALA A 82 5.53 -11.35 -11.54
N TYR A 83 4.45 -12.02 -11.13
CA TYR A 83 3.60 -11.58 -10.04
C TYR A 83 4.34 -11.54 -8.69
N TYR A 84 5.14 -12.57 -8.39
CA TYR A 84 5.98 -12.59 -7.18
C TYR A 84 7.07 -11.50 -7.23
N GLY A 85 7.66 -11.25 -8.40
CA GLY A 85 8.60 -10.15 -8.62
C GLY A 85 7.96 -8.78 -8.42
N CYS A 86 6.74 -8.58 -8.94
CA CYS A 86 5.95 -7.38 -8.71
C CYS A 86 5.62 -7.21 -7.22
N LEU A 87 5.20 -8.28 -6.53
CA LEU A 87 4.97 -8.24 -5.09
C LEU A 87 6.22 -7.81 -4.33
N TRP A 88 7.39 -8.35 -4.66
CA TRP A 88 8.66 -7.94 -4.08
C TRP A 88 8.96 -6.46 -4.30
N LEU A 89 8.85 -6.01 -5.55
CA LEU A 89 9.09 -4.61 -5.93
C LEU A 89 8.15 -3.67 -5.17
N VAL A 90 6.85 -3.96 -5.16
CA VAL A 90 5.83 -3.15 -4.48
C VAL A 90 6.01 -3.17 -2.97
N SER A 91 6.46 -4.29 -2.39
CA SER A 91 6.76 -4.37 -0.95
C SER A 91 7.95 -3.50 -0.56
N LEU A 92 9.00 -3.46 -1.38
CA LEU A 92 10.15 -2.58 -1.17
C LEU A 92 9.76 -1.10 -1.35
N LEU A 93 8.95 -0.79 -2.37
CA LEU A 93 8.41 0.56 -2.58
C LEU A 93 7.53 0.99 -1.39
N ASN A 94 6.68 0.11 -0.90
CA ASN A 94 5.84 0.37 0.28
C ASN A 94 6.67 0.60 1.53
N LEU A 95 7.69 -0.23 1.78
CA LEU A 95 8.60 -0.03 2.89
C LEU A 95 9.33 1.32 2.77
N ALA A 96 9.80 1.69 1.57
CA ALA A 96 10.39 2.99 1.32
C ALA A 96 9.39 4.13 1.59
N TRP A 97 8.15 4.00 1.13
CA TRP A 97 7.07 4.96 1.37
C TRP A 97 6.80 5.14 2.87
N CYS A 98 6.71 4.05 3.64
CA CYS A 98 6.54 4.08 5.10
C CYS A 98 7.76 4.70 5.82
N CYS A 99 8.98 4.40 5.37
CA CYS A 99 10.22 4.92 5.97
C CYS A 99 10.53 6.37 5.58
N LEU A 100 9.88 6.92 4.55
CA LEU A 100 10.18 8.25 4.01
C LEU A 100 9.02 9.25 4.17
N GLN A 101 8.06 8.98 5.06
CA GLN A 101 6.93 9.87 5.41
C GLN A 101 7.36 11.34 5.65
N ALA A 102 8.50 11.54 6.30
CA ALA A 102 9.43 12.68 6.24
C ALA A 102 9.24 13.68 5.14
N TRP A 103 9.29 13.15 3.93
CA TRP A 103 9.57 13.91 2.75
C TRP A 103 8.31 14.67 2.34
N GLU A 104 7.15 14.23 2.83
CA GLU A 104 5.91 14.99 2.76
C GLU A 104 6.00 16.32 3.51
N CYS A 105 6.56 16.32 4.72
CA CYS A 105 6.68 17.52 5.57
C CYS A 105 7.97 18.34 5.32
N THR A 106 8.88 17.88 4.46
CA THR A 106 10.16 18.56 4.22
C THR A 106 10.09 19.44 2.96
N PRO A 107 10.20 20.77 3.08
CA PRO A 107 10.17 21.65 1.92
C PRO A 107 11.32 21.33 0.95
N GLY A 108 11.02 21.23 -0.35
CA GLY A 108 11.99 20.92 -1.40
C GLY A 108 12.15 19.43 -1.74
N LYS A 109 11.50 18.51 -0.99
CA LYS A 109 11.47 17.06 -1.32
C LYS A 109 10.15 16.57 -1.90
N GLU A 110 9.20 17.48 -2.13
CA GLU A 110 7.85 17.17 -2.63
C GLU A 110 7.86 16.36 -3.94
N LEU A 111 8.77 16.67 -4.86
CA LEU A 111 8.89 15.94 -6.13
C LEU A 111 9.25 14.46 -5.90
N ALA A 112 10.22 14.18 -5.03
CA ALA A 112 10.62 12.82 -4.70
C ALA A 112 9.50 12.06 -3.96
N TRP A 113 8.81 12.74 -3.04
CA TRP A 113 7.65 12.18 -2.34
C TRP A 113 6.50 11.84 -3.30
N ASN A 114 6.21 12.72 -4.25
CA ASN A 114 5.18 12.52 -5.25
C ASN A 114 5.50 11.33 -6.17
N PHE A 115 6.74 11.20 -6.64
CA PHE A 115 7.13 10.02 -7.43
C PHE A 115 7.03 8.73 -6.62
N LEU A 116 7.56 8.72 -5.40
CA LEU A 116 7.51 7.55 -4.54
C LEU A 116 6.07 7.12 -4.24
N SER A 117 5.20 8.08 -3.90
CA SER A 117 3.78 7.83 -3.63
C SER A 117 3.04 7.37 -4.87
N LEU A 118 3.31 7.95 -6.04
CA LEU A 118 2.73 7.55 -7.32
C LEU A 118 3.08 6.10 -7.64
N PHE A 119 4.37 5.75 -7.65
CA PHE A 119 4.81 4.38 -7.95
C PHE A 119 4.32 3.37 -6.92
N THR A 120 4.33 3.71 -5.63
CA THR A 120 3.87 2.80 -4.57
C THR A 120 2.37 2.53 -4.69
N THR A 121 1.55 3.58 -4.80
CA THR A 121 0.08 3.44 -4.86
C THR A 121 -0.37 2.76 -6.17
N SER A 122 0.25 3.09 -7.30
CA SER A 122 -0.04 2.42 -8.57
C SER A 122 0.44 0.97 -8.60
N GLY A 123 1.57 0.66 -7.95
CA GLY A 123 2.06 -0.70 -7.78
C GLY A 123 1.13 -1.58 -6.93
N MET A 124 0.59 -1.04 -5.83
CA MET A 124 -0.43 -1.72 -5.05
C MET A 124 -1.72 -1.94 -5.85
N LEU A 125 -2.21 -0.90 -6.53
CA LEU A 125 -3.38 -0.98 -7.40
C LEU A 125 -3.19 -2.03 -8.51
N PHE A 126 -1.98 -2.16 -9.06
CA PHE A 126 -1.65 -3.18 -10.05
C PHE A 126 -1.89 -4.59 -9.52
N LEU A 127 -1.31 -4.93 -8.37
CA LEU A 127 -1.51 -6.24 -7.75
C LEU A 127 -2.99 -6.48 -7.40
N GLU A 128 -3.72 -5.44 -7.01
CA GLU A 128 -5.14 -5.48 -6.64
C GLU A 128 -6.00 -5.78 -7.86
N VAL A 129 -5.85 -5.01 -8.94
CA VAL A 129 -6.61 -5.17 -10.17
C VAL A 129 -6.25 -6.48 -10.88
N SER A 130 -4.97 -6.89 -10.89
CA SER A 130 -4.58 -8.20 -11.42
C SER A 130 -5.30 -9.34 -10.71
N LEU A 131 -5.35 -9.29 -9.36
CA LEU A 131 -6.03 -10.31 -8.58
C LEU A 131 -7.55 -10.28 -8.78
N LEU A 132 -8.17 -9.10 -8.76
CA LEU A 132 -9.61 -8.97 -9.00
C LEU A 132 -10.01 -9.48 -10.40
N ALA A 133 -9.21 -9.15 -11.40
CA ALA A 133 -9.43 -9.60 -12.76
C ALA A 133 -9.32 -11.13 -12.87
N PHE A 134 -8.33 -11.73 -12.19
CA PHE A 134 -8.21 -13.19 -12.08
C PHE A 134 -9.44 -13.82 -11.40
N LEU A 135 -9.90 -13.25 -10.27
CA LEU A 135 -11.08 -13.74 -9.54
C LEU A 135 -12.34 -13.72 -10.40
N ILE A 136 -12.55 -12.65 -11.19
CA ILE A 136 -13.74 -12.49 -12.04
C ILE A 136 -13.73 -13.48 -13.22
N GLN A 137 -12.55 -13.82 -13.76
CA GLN A 137 -12.44 -14.64 -14.96
C GLN A 137 -12.78 -16.12 -14.73
N GLY A 138 -12.56 -16.61 -13.51
CA GLY A 138 -13.08 -17.91 -13.09
C GLY A 138 -12.39 -19.12 -13.72
N ASN A 139 -13.04 -20.28 -13.55
CA ASN A 139 -12.52 -21.61 -13.92
C ASN A 139 -12.56 -21.94 -15.44
N TYR A 140 -12.75 -20.96 -16.32
CA TYR A 140 -13.06 -21.20 -17.75
C TYR A 140 -11.85 -21.22 -18.70
N ALA A 141 -10.64 -20.93 -18.22
CA ALA A 141 -9.41 -21.04 -19.00
C ALA A 141 -8.36 -21.83 -18.22
N SER A 142 -7.37 -22.40 -18.91
CA SER A 142 -6.15 -22.87 -18.24
C SER A 142 -5.66 -21.71 -17.34
N GLY A 143 -5.51 -21.96 -16.03
CA GLY A 143 -5.39 -20.89 -15.05
C GLY A 143 -4.29 -19.86 -15.38
N LEU A 144 -3.23 -20.30 -16.07
CA LEU A 144 -2.13 -19.46 -16.54
C LEU A 144 -2.50 -18.55 -17.72
N GLU A 145 -3.30 -19.01 -18.68
CA GLU A 145 -3.69 -18.19 -19.84
C GLU A 145 -4.66 -17.07 -19.44
N ALA A 146 -5.63 -17.39 -18.57
CA ALA A 146 -6.49 -16.38 -17.93
C ALA A 146 -5.67 -15.38 -17.12
N LEU A 147 -4.76 -15.87 -16.28
CA LEU A 147 -3.92 -15.03 -15.44
C LEU A 147 -3.01 -14.12 -16.28
N THR A 148 -2.45 -14.60 -17.39
CA THR A 148 -1.67 -13.75 -18.32
C THR A 148 -2.51 -12.63 -18.89
N ARG A 149 -3.70 -12.95 -19.40
CA ARG A 149 -4.59 -11.97 -20.03
C ARG A 149 -5.00 -10.90 -19.03
N THR A 150 -5.32 -11.29 -17.80
CA THR A 150 -5.72 -10.35 -16.74
C THR A 150 -4.55 -9.53 -16.21
N PHE A 151 -3.35 -10.10 -16.13
CA PHE A 151 -2.12 -9.39 -15.80
C PHE A 151 -1.80 -8.30 -16.83
N VAL A 152 -1.94 -8.60 -18.14
CA VAL A 152 -1.74 -7.61 -19.20
C VAL A 152 -2.79 -6.50 -19.14
N VAL A 153 -4.08 -6.86 -19.01
CA VAL A 153 -5.18 -5.89 -18.92
C VAL A 153 -5.02 -4.97 -17.71
N SER A 154 -4.70 -5.52 -16.54
CA SER A 154 -4.42 -4.74 -15.33
C SER A 154 -3.21 -3.83 -15.50
N GLY A 155 -2.17 -4.27 -16.21
CA GLY A 155 -1.01 -3.42 -16.53
C GLY A 155 -1.39 -2.20 -17.36
N VAL A 156 -2.22 -2.39 -18.40
CA VAL A 156 -2.74 -1.28 -19.21
C VAL A 156 -3.57 -0.30 -18.36
N LEU A 157 -4.48 -0.82 -17.52
CA LEU A 157 -5.31 0.01 -16.65
C LEU A 157 -4.46 0.84 -15.67
N VAL A 158 -3.40 0.27 -15.11
CA VAL A 158 -2.51 0.98 -14.20
C VAL A 158 -1.64 2.00 -14.92
N VAL A 159 -1.17 1.74 -16.14
CA VAL A 159 -0.47 2.75 -16.94
C VAL A 159 -1.38 3.95 -17.20
N LEU A 160 -2.65 3.73 -17.54
CA LEU A 160 -3.63 4.81 -17.69
C LEU A 160 -3.86 5.58 -16.39
N ASP A 161 -3.96 4.87 -15.25
CA ASP A 161 -4.08 5.49 -13.92
C ASP A 161 -2.85 6.34 -13.56
N ILE A 162 -1.64 5.84 -13.82
CA ILE A 162 -0.38 6.58 -13.63
C ILE A 162 -0.36 7.84 -14.49
N LEU A 163 -0.71 7.72 -15.77
CA LEU A 163 -0.75 8.87 -16.69
C LEU A 163 -1.77 9.92 -16.22
N LEU A 164 -2.96 9.48 -15.81
CA LEU A 164 -3.99 10.37 -15.28
C LEU A 164 -3.46 11.11 -14.05
N LYS A 165 -2.95 10.39 -13.04
CA LYS A 165 -2.39 10.98 -11.83
C LYS A 165 -1.21 11.91 -12.12
N ALA A 166 -0.33 11.55 -13.05
CA ALA A 166 0.80 12.38 -13.46
C ALA A 166 0.34 13.69 -14.12
N ILE A 167 -0.70 13.67 -14.96
CA ILE A 167 -1.27 14.88 -15.57
C ILE A 167 -1.88 15.79 -14.49
N TYR A 168 -2.63 15.23 -13.53
CA TYR A 168 -3.19 16.01 -12.43
C TYR A 168 -2.12 16.61 -11.50
N LEU A 169 -1.06 15.85 -11.23
CA LEU A 169 0.00 16.26 -10.32
C LEU A 169 0.97 17.26 -10.96
N PHE A 170 1.48 16.96 -12.15
CA PHE A 170 2.50 17.79 -12.82
C PHE A 170 1.92 18.79 -13.81
N GLY A 171 0.78 18.49 -14.43
CA GLY A 171 0.12 19.38 -15.39
C GLY A 171 -0.75 20.43 -14.70
N PHE A 172 -1.65 20.00 -13.81
CA PHE A 172 -2.55 20.90 -13.08
C PHE A 172 -2.00 21.38 -11.73
N GLY A 173 -0.89 20.81 -11.24
CA GLY A 173 -0.26 21.22 -9.99
C GLY A 173 -1.08 20.90 -8.73
N ILE A 174 -2.00 19.93 -8.80
CA ILE A 174 -2.85 19.56 -7.67
C ILE A 174 -2.10 18.56 -6.78
N PRO A 175 -1.86 18.87 -5.48
CA PRO A 175 -1.13 17.99 -4.57
C PRO A 175 -1.97 16.75 -4.20
N LEU A 176 -1.88 15.70 -5.01
CA LEU A 176 -2.62 14.44 -4.81
C LEU A 176 -2.15 13.66 -3.58
N PHE A 177 -0.86 13.75 -3.22
CA PHE A 177 -0.22 12.96 -2.16
C PHE A 177 0.30 13.78 -0.98
N VAL A 178 0.09 15.09 -1.00
CA VAL A 178 0.42 15.97 0.12
C VAL A 178 -0.89 16.39 0.77
N ASP A 179 -1.07 16.05 2.04
CA ASP A 179 -2.26 16.39 2.81
C ASP A 179 -2.03 17.66 3.63
N ASN A 180 -2.38 18.81 3.04
CA ASN A 180 -2.37 20.08 3.76
C ASN A 180 -3.71 20.29 4.49
N LYS A 181 -3.65 20.43 5.82
CA LYS A 181 -4.82 20.59 6.69
C LYS A 181 -5.64 21.86 6.41
N ASP A 182 -5.01 22.86 5.79
CA ASP A 182 -5.57 24.20 5.61
C ASP A 182 -6.23 24.43 4.24
N ARG A 183 -6.12 23.50 3.28
CA ARG A 183 -6.73 23.64 1.95
C ARG A 183 -7.53 22.41 1.56
N THR A 184 -8.85 22.48 1.75
CA THR A 184 -9.79 21.47 1.27
C THR A 184 -9.92 21.60 -0.25
N ASP A 185 -8.95 21.06 -0.98
CA ASP A 185 -8.99 21.03 -2.44
C ASP A 185 -10.11 20.08 -2.89
N ARG A 186 -11.31 20.63 -3.10
CA ARG A 186 -12.54 19.89 -3.40
C ARG A 186 -12.38 18.92 -4.59
N MET A 187 -11.58 19.30 -5.59
CA MET A 187 -11.27 18.45 -6.76
C MET A 187 -10.41 17.22 -6.41
N LYS A 188 -9.51 17.32 -5.43
CA LYS A 188 -8.73 16.17 -4.95
C LYS A 188 -9.70 15.12 -4.39
N TRP A 189 -10.51 15.51 -3.41
CA TRP A 189 -11.42 14.60 -2.74
C TRP A 189 -12.47 14.01 -3.69
N ASP A 190 -12.95 14.78 -4.67
CA ASP A 190 -13.88 14.26 -5.69
C ASP A 190 -13.24 13.16 -6.55
N LEU A 191 -12.00 13.35 -7.03
CA LEU A 191 -11.25 12.34 -7.78
C LEU A 191 -11.03 11.07 -6.93
N TRP A 192 -10.65 11.24 -5.66
CA TRP A 192 -10.46 10.12 -4.73
C TRP A 192 -11.76 9.38 -4.42
N VAL A 193 -12.90 10.10 -4.32
CA VAL A 193 -14.23 9.49 -4.17
C VAL A 193 -14.58 8.65 -5.39
N VAL A 194 -14.43 9.18 -6.61
CA VAL A 194 -14.73 8.43 -7.84
C VAL A 194 -13.85 7.18 -7.94
N HIS A 195 -12.55 7.31 -7.68
CA HIS A 195 -11.62 6.17 -7.71
C HIS A 195 -12.01 5.09 -6.70
N ARG A 196 -12.30 5.47 -5.44
CA ARG A 196 -12.73 4.53 -4.39
C ARG A 196 -14.11 3.93 -4.67
N LEU A 197 -15.02 4.69 -5.28
CA LEU A 197 -16.34 4.20 -5.67
C LEU A 197 -16.24 3.09 -6.70
N VAL A 198 -15.40 3.26 -7.73
CA VAL A 198 -15.19 2.24 -8.78
C VAL A 198 -14.63 0.95 -8.17
N ILE A 199 -13.58 1.04 -7.35
CA ILE A 199 -12.99 -0.14 -6.69
C ILE A 199 -14.02 -0.82 -5.77
N THR A 200 -14.74 -0.04 -4.96
CA THR A 200 -15.80 -0.56 -4.07
C THR A 200 -16.90 -1.27 -4.86
N ALA A 201 -17.33 -0.71 -5.99
CA ALA A 201 -18.35 -1.31 -6.84
C ALA A 201 -17.89 -2.65 -7.42
N ILE A 202 -16.61 -2.77 -7.83
CA ILE A 202 -16.04 -4.03 -8.33
C ILE A 202 -16.02 -5.09 -7.21
N TYR A 203 -15.53 -4.74 -6.01
CA TYR A 203 -15.56 -5.65 -4.87
C TYR A 203 -16.98 -6.06 -4.47
N GLY A 204 -17.92 -5.11 -4.46
CA GLY A 204 -19.33 -5.36 -4.19
C GLY A 204 -19.95 -6.28 -5.24
N PHE A 205 -19.60 -6.11 -6.51
CA PHE A 205 -20.02 -6.99 -7.60
C PHE A 205 -19.50 -8.43 -7.41
N ILE A 206 -18.22 -8.60 -7.02
CA ILE A 206 -17.66 -9.92 -6.74
C ILE A 206 -18.36 -10.57 -5.53
N LEU A 207 -18.62 -9.83 -4.44
CA LEU A 207 -19.38 -10.34 -3.30
C LEU A 207 -20.81 -10.72 -3.69
N PHE A 208 -21.46 -9.91 -4.51
CA PHE A 208 -22.78 -10.23 -5.05
C PHE A 208 -22.76 -11.52 -5.87
N MET A 209 -21.73 -11.72 -6.71
CA MET A 209 -21.54 -12.98 -7.44
C MET A 209 -21.38 -14.19 -6.50
N TYR A 210 -20.68 -14.04 -5.37
CA TYR A 210 -20.57 -15.12 -4.36
C TYR A 210 -21.90 -15.51 -3.72
N HIS A 211 -22.79 -14.54 -3.50
CA HIS A 211 -24.13 -14.78 -2.91
C HIS A 211 -25.19 -15.17 -3.95
N SER A 212 -24.92 -14.97 -5.24
CA SER A 212 -25.84 -15.27 -6.33
C SER A 212 -25.60 -16.67 -6.91
N LYS A 213 -26.44 -17.08 -7.87
CA LYS A 213 -26.29 -18.31 -8.66
C LYS A 213 -25.01 -18.33 -9.52
N TRP A 214 -24.31 -17.20 -9.59
CA TRP A 214 -23.09 -17.00 -10.38
C TRP A 214 -21.82 -17.42 -9.62
N ARG A 215 -21.98 -17.94 -8.39
CA ARG A 215 -20.88 -18.44 -7.55
C ARG A 215 -20.00 -19.48 -8.26
N GLU A 216 -20.58 -20.30 -9.14
CA GLU A 216 -19.86 -21.33 -9.91
C GLU A 216 -18.78 -20.75 -10.84
N ARG A 217 -18.86 -19.46 -11.19
CA ARG A 217 -17.81 -18.77 -11.95
C ARG A 217 -16.64 -18.33 -11.09
N LEU A 218 -16.79 -18.20 -9.78
CA LEU A 218 -15.71 -17.76 -8.90
C LEU A 218 -14.91 -18.97 -8.40
N PRO A 219 -13.61 -18.79 -8.08
CA PRO A 219 -12.84 -19.86 -7.45
C PRO A 219 -13.53 -20.28 -6.14
N ALA A 220 -13.77 -21.57 -5.96
CA ALA A 220 -14.56 -22.12 -4.84
C ALA A 220 -13.87 -22.02 -3.46
N ARG A 221 -12.79 -21.23 -3.33
CA ARG A 221 -11.96 -21.19 -2.12
C ARG A 221 -12.49 -20.17 -1.10
N PRO A 222 -12.63 -20.55 0.18
CA PRO A 222 -13.12 -19.65 1.22
C PRO A 222 -12.14 -18.49 1.54
N ALA A 223 -10.85 -18.64 1.24
CA ALA A 223 -9.85 -17.59 1.44
C ALA A 223 -10.12 -16.35 0.56
N PHE A 224 -10.48 -16.55 -0.71
CA PHE A 224 -10.80 -15.45 -1.64
C PHE A 224 -12.08 -14.69 -1.24
N TYR A 225 -13.06 -15.38 -0.68
CA TYR A 225 -14.25 -14.74 -0.12
C TYR A 225 -13.88 -13.82 1.05
N LYS A 226 -13.09 -14.32 2.02
CA LYS A 226 -12.63 -13.53 3.17
C LYS A 226 -11.82 -12.30 2.73
N TYR A 227 -10.90 -12.47 1.78
CA TYR A 227 -10.13 -11.38 1.19
C TYR A 227 -11.05 -10.31 0.57
N THR A 228 -11.95 -10.73 -0.32
CA THR A 228 -12.89 -9.83 -1.00
C THR A 228 -13.76 -9.07 0.01
N ALA A 229 -14.23 -9.74 1.06
CA ALA A 229 -15.03 -9.12 2.11
C ALA A 229 -14.24 -8.06 2.91
N VAL A 230 -13.02 -8.38 3.34
CA VAL A 230 -12.16 -7.43 4.08
C VAL A 230 -11.84 -6.20 3.22
N MET A 231 -11.45 -6.42 1.96
CA MET A 231 -11.11 -5.33 1.04
C MET A 231 -12.33 -4.48 0.67
N PHE A 232 -13.52 -5.08 0.53
CA PHE A 232 -14.76 -4.34 0.34
C PHE A 232 -15.06 -3.43 1.53
N MET A 233 -14.95 -3.94 2.76
CA MET A 233 -15.20 -3.16 3.97
C MET A 233 -14.20 -2.01 4.13
N LEU A 234 -12.91 -2.25 3.86
CA LEU A 234 -11.88 -1.20 3.85
C LEU A 234 -12.17 -0.12 2.80
N ASN A 235 -12.59 -0.50 1.59
CA ASN A 235 -12.90 0.44 0.53
C ASN A 235 -14.19 1.25 0.79
N ILE A 236 -15.24 0.64 1.38
CA ILE A 236 -16.41 1.39 1.86
C ILE A 236 -16.01 2.41 2.92
N LEU A 237 -15.18 2.01 3.88
CA LEU A 237 -14.75 2.90 4.94
C LEU A 237 -13.92 4.07 4.37
N ALA A 238 -13.04 3.80 3.41
CA ALA A 238 -12.27 4.81 2.72
C ALA A 238 -13.17 5.74 1.87
N LEU A 239 -14.15 5.21 1.15
CA LEU A 239 -15.12 5.98 0.38
C LEU A 239 -15.93 6.92 1.29
N PHE A 240 -16.40 6.40 2.42
CA PHE A 240 -17.11 7.17 3.43
C PHE A 240 -16.22 8.28 4.01
N ALA A 241 -14.96 7.97 4.33
CA ALA A 241 -13.97 8.93 4.81
C ALA A 241 -13.68 10.04 3.79
N CYS A 242 -13.51 9.69 2.51
CA CYS A 242 -13.31 10.67 1.43
C CYS A 242 -14.54 11.59 1.28
N GLY A 243 -15.75 11.03 1.32
CA GLY A 243 -17.00 11.81 1.24
C GLY A 243 -17.16 12.79 2.41
N LEU A 244 -16.85 12.34 3.63
CA LEU A 244 -16.85 13.21 4.82
C LEU A 244 -15.79 14.32 4.72
N THR A 245 -14.58 13.99 4.25
CA THR A 245 -13.49 14.96 4.14
C THR A 245 -13.77 16.00 3.07
N GLY A 246 -14.36 15.60 1.94
CA GLY A 246 -14.81 16.51 0.88
C GLY A 246 -15.90 17.50 1.36
N ASN A 247 -16.66 17.15 2.40
CA ASN A 247 -17.64 18.03 3.03
C ASN A 247 -17.05 18.86 4.20
N GLY A 248 -15.73 18.81 4.41
CA GLY A 248 -15.03 19.58 5.45
C GLY A 248 -15.14 19.00 6.87
N ALA A 249 -15.63 17.77 7.05
CA ALA A 249 -15.69 17.15 8.36
C ALA A 249 -14.31 16.62 8.78
N GLY A 250 -13.74 17.17 9.86
CA GLY A 250 -12.41 16.77 10.36
C GLY A 250 -12.30 15.28 10.75
N PHE A 251 -13.41 14.66 11.15
CA PHE A 251 -13.47 13.22 11.40
C PHE A 251 -13.17 12.39 10.13
N GLY A 252 -13.58 12.88 8.96
CA GLY A 252 -13.30 12.22 7.68
C GLY A 252 -11.81 12.10 7.42
N PHE A 253 -11.04 13.16 7.72
CA PHE A 253 -9.59 13.17 7.52
C PHE A 253 -8.88 12.14 8.42
N TRP A 254 -9.27 12.06 9.70
CA TRP A 254 -8.75 11.04 10.62
C TRP A 254 -9.08 9.62 10.14
N LEU A 255 -10.34 9.39 9.74
CA LEU A 255 -10.78 8.08 9.27
C LEU A 255 -10.07 7.67 7.98
N TYR A 256 -9.85 8.62 7.07
CA TYR A 256 -9.09 8.40 5.84
C TYR A 256 -7.65 8.00 6.17
N GLY A 257 -6.98 8.75 7.05
CA GLY A 257 -5.64 8.41 7.54
C GLY A 257 -5.57 7.00 8.15
N ALA A 258 -6.56 6.60 8.95
CA ALA A 258 -6.63 5.24 9.50
C ALA A 258 -6.78 4.18 8.39
N THR A 259 -7.61 4.42 7.37
CA THR A 259 -7.74 3.49 6.23
C THR A 259 -6.46 3.38 5.40
N VAL A 260 -5.72 4.48 5.23
CA VAL A 260 -4.42 4.50 4.56
C VAL A 260 -3.41 3.65 5.35
N VAL A 261 -3.35 3.81 6.67
CA VAL A 261 -2.49 2.98 7.53
C VAL A 261 -2.82 1.51 7.39
N CYS A 262 -4.09 1.14 7.51
CA CYS A 262 -4.53 -0.26 7.36
C CYS A 262 -4.18 -0.82 5.98
N TYR A 263 -4.39 -0.06 4.91
CA TYR A 263 -4.08 -0.49 3.55
C TYR A 263 -2.58 -0.72 3.39
N HIS A 264 -1.73 0.27 3.68
CA HIS A 264 -0.28 0.13 3.53
C HIS A 264 0.35 -0.91 4.47
N ALA A 265 -0.22 -1.15 5.65
CA ALA A 265 0.29 -2.12 6.61
C ALA A 265 -0.14 -3.57 6.31
N LEU A 266 -1.40 -3.78 5.88
CA LEU A 266 -2.01 -5.12 5.87
C LEU A 266 -2.31 -5.67 4.47
N TYR A 267 -2.42 -4.82 3.45
CA TYR A 267 -2.82 -5.23 2.11
C TYR A 267 -1.87 -6.26 1.49
N LEU A 268 -0.57 -5.97 1.43
CA LEU A 268 0.42 -6.85 0.82
C LEU A 268 0.56 -8.21 1.56
N PRO A 269 0.61 -8.24 2.91
CA PRO A 269 0.52 -9.50 3.66
C PRO A 269 -0.75 -10.31 3.36
N LEU A 270 -1.92 -9.66 3.35
CA LEU A 270 -3.19 -10.32 3.05
C LEU A 270 -3.19 -10.91 1.64
N LEU A 271 -2.68 -10.15 0.66
CA LEU A 271 -2.56 -10.61 -0.72
C LEU A 271 -1.63 -11.82 -0.83
N TYR A 272 -0.48 -11.81 -0.15
CA TYR A 272 0.43 -12.95 -0.16
C TYR A 272 -0.22 -14.20 0.44
N VAL A 273 -0.82 -14.08 1.62
CA VAL A 273 -1.41 -15.24 2.32
C VAL A 273 -2.59 -15.82 1.53
N THR A 274 -3.41 -14.97 0.90
CA THR A 274 -4.63 -15.41 0.21
C THR A 274 -4.37 -16.00 -1.17
N PHE A 275 -3.28 -15.61 -1.83
CA PHE A 275 -3.03 -15.99 -3.23
C PHE A 275 -1.72 -16.76 -3.40
N LEU A 276 -0.60 -16.22 -2.90
CA LEU A 276 0.72 -16.79 -3.14
C LEU A 276 1.07 -17.96 -2.22
N ALA A 277 0.71 -17.87 -0.94
CA ALA A 277 0.98 -18.93 0.02
C ALA A 277 0.28 -20.23 -0.40
N ASP A 278 -0.97 -20.13 -0.80
CA ASP A 278 -1.75 -21.25 -1.32
C ASP A 278 -1.13 -21.86 -2.59
N PHE A 279 -0.67 -21.04 -3.55
CA PHE A 279 0.02 -21.54 -4.74
C PHE A 279 1.27 -22.37 -4.39
N PHE A 280 2.08 -21.88 -3.45
CA PHE A 280 3.27 -22.60 -3.01
C PHE A 280 2.98 -23.89 -2.26
N GLN A 281 1.82 -24.01 -1.62
CA GLN A 281 1.38 -25.23 -0.93
C GLN A 281 0.83 -26.27 -1.92
N GLU A 282 0.10 -25.85 -2.94
CA GLU A 282 -0.42 -26.75 -3.97
C GLU A 282 0.69 -27.40 -4.80
N GLU A 283 1.74 -26.64 -5.13
CA GLU A 283 2.93 -27.20 -5.77
C GLU A 283 3.64 -28.22 -4.87
N ASP A 284 3.71 -28.01 -3.55
CA ASP A 284 4.31 -28.97 -2.61
C ASP A 284 3.52 -30.29 -2.61
N LEU A 285 2.19 -30.22 -2.49
CA LEU A 285 1.32 -31.40 -2.54
C LEU A 285 1.40 -32.14 -3.88
N HIS A 286 1.50 -31.41 -4.99
CA HIS A 286 1.65 -32.03 -6.31
C HIS A 286 2.99 -32.74 -6.43
N LEU A 287 4.09 -32.13 -5.96
CA LEU A 287 5.41 -32.73 -5.98
C LEU A 287 5.48 -33.99 -5.10
N GLU A 288 4.88 -33.95 -3.90
CA GLU A 288 4.77 -35.12 -3.02
C GLU A 288 3.96 -36.25 -3.66
N ASN A 289 2.85 -35.93 -4.34
CA ASN A 289 2.04 -36.93 -5.05
C ASN A 289 2.80 -37.58 -6.22
N VAL A 290 3.54 -36.79 -7.01
CA VAL A 290 4.37 -37.32 -8.10
C VAL A 290 5.46 -38.22 -7.54
N TYR A 291 6.17 -37.76 -6.51
CA TYR A 291 7.21 -38.55 -5.84
C TYR A 291 6.65 -39.85 -5.25
N TYR A 292 5.48 -39.80 -4.61
CA TYR A 292 4.80 -40.98 -4.08
C TYR A 292 4.40 -41.95 -5.19
N SER A 293 3.89 -41.46 -6.32
CA SER A 293 3.57 -42.31 -7.47
C SER A 293 4.81 -42.95 -8.08
N GLU A 294 5.95 -42.24 -8.17
CA GLU A 294 7.21 -42.81 -8.64
C GLU A 294 7.74 -43.89 -7.67
N MET A 295 7.66 -43.68 -6.36
CA MET A 295 8.01 -44.70 -5.37
C MET A 295 7.08 -45.91 -5.44
N LYS A 296 5.79 -45.69 -5.69
CA LYS A 296 4.82 -46.77 -5.90
C LYS A 296 5.13 -47.57 -7.16
N ASP A 297 5.40 -46.92 -8.28
CA ASP A 297 5.74 -47.58 -9.55
C ASP A 297 7.09 -48.31 -9.47
N ALA A 298 8.00 -47.86 -8.60
CA ALA A 298 9.25 -48.54 -8.29
C ALA A 298 9.08 -49.77 -7.38
N GLY A 299 7.85 -50.15 -7.01
CA GLY A 299 7.56 -51.30 -6.16
C GLY A 299 7.96 -51.11 -4.69
N PHE A 300 8.25 -49.88 -4.26
CA PHE A 300 8.69 -49.60 -2.88
C PHE A 300 7.59 -49.86 -1.83
N PHE A 301 6.33 -49.93 -2.27
CA PHE A 301 5.16 -50.21 -1.44
C PHE A 301 4.53 -51.59 -1.70
N ASP A 302 5.09 -52.38 -2.63
CA ASP A 302 4.71 -53.78 -2.84
C ASP A 302 5.46 -54.65 -1.82
N ALA A 303 5.28 -54.35 -0.53
CA ALA A 303 5.65 -55.30 0.51
C ALA A 303 4.51 -56.31 0.60
N ASP A 304 4.81 -57.55 0.22
CA ASP A 304 3.97 -58.73 0.46
C ASP A 304 3.57 -58.77 1.95
N TRP A 305 2.34 -58.34 2.26
CA TRP A 305 1.70 -58.58 3.55
C TRP A 305 1.09 -59.99 3.54
N GLU A 306 1.96 -61.01 3.50
CA GLU A 306 1.61 -62.38 3.90
C GLU A 306 1.93 -62.63 5.38
#